data_AF-A0A938BA10-F1
#
_entry.id   AF-A0A938BA10-F1
#
_cell.length_a   1.000
_cell.length_b   1.000
_cell.length_c   1.000
_cell.angle_alpha   90.00
_cell.angle_beta   90.00
_cell.angle_gamma   90.00
#
_symmetry.space_group_name_H-M   'P 1'
#
loop_
_entity.id
_entity.type
_entity.pdbx_description
1 polymer ?
#
loop_
_entity_poly.entity_id
_entity_poly.type
_entity_poly.pdbx_seq_one_letter_code
_entity_poly.pdbx_strand_id
1 'polypeptide(L)'
;MIAVVPLRYDTVFKKAFGKPDIFCQFVYDVLGVEIQVDRVIAGRRFPEPVSYVDIEYDLFAEDPEKRIIVEIQHVQIPPYPPL
;
A
#
# COMPACT_ATOMS: atom_id res chain seq x y z
N MET A 1 -23.05 -18.67 1.35
CA MET A 1 -22.11 -18.30 0.28
C MET A 1 -21.29 -17.13 0.76
N ILE A 2 -19.96 -17.21 0.68
CA ILE A 2 -19.09 -16.04 0.98
C ILE A 2 -19.06 -15.18 -0.28
N ALA A 3 -19.40 -13.90 -0.16
CA ALA A 3 -19.28 -12.95 -1.26
C ALA A 3 -17.82 -12.55 -1.44
N VAL A 4 -17.26 -12.77 -2.64
CA VAL A 4 -15.88 -12.42 -2.98
C VAL A 4 -15.89 -11.20 -3.88
N VAL A 5 -15.11 -10.18 -3.52
CA VAL A 5 -14.96 -8.96 -4.31
C VAL A 5 -13.56 -8.93 -4.94
N PRO A 6 -13.42 -8.62 -6.24
CA PRO A 6 -12.12 -8.56 -6.90
C PRO A 6 -11.17 -7.49 -6.31
N LEU A 7 -9.91 -7.84 -6.10
CA LEU A 7 -8.86 -6.91 -5.65
C LEU A 7 -8.47 -5.86 -6.69
N ARG A 8 -8.85 -6.03 -7.97
CA ARG A 8 -8.64 -5.02 -9.03
C ARG A 8 -9.31 -3.66 -8.73
N TYR A 9 -10.25 -3.63 -7.80
CA TYR A 9 -10.89 -2.40 -7.36
C TYR A 9 -10.06 -1.76 -6.25
N ASP A 10 -9.53 -0.56 -6.52
CA ASP A 10 -8.64 0.16 -5.60
C ASP A 10 -9.20 0.29 -4.17
N THR A 11 -10.47 0.64 -4.02
CA THR A 11 -11.12 0.74 -2.71
C THR A 11 -11.13 -0.59 -1.95
N VAL A 12 -11.28 -1.71 -2.66
CA VAL A 12 -11.31 -3.05 -2.07
C VAL A 12 -9.89 -3.45 -1.67
N PHE A 13 -8.92 -3.20 -2.54
CA PHE A 13 -7.50 -3.38 -2.26
C PHE A 13 -7.07 -2.62 -0.99
N LYS A 14 -7.32 -1.32 -0.94
CA LYS A 14 -6.98 -0.46 0.20
C LYS A 14 -7.66 -0.89 1.49
N LYS A 15 -8.91 -1.36 1.44
CA LYS A 15 -9.62 -1.89 2.62
C LYS A 15 -9.07 -3.23 3.10
N ALA A 16 -8.65 -4.10 2.18
CA ALA A 16 -8.11 -5.41 2.52
C ALA A 16 -6.72 -5.26 3.14
N PHE A 17 -5.81 -4.57 2.45
CA PHE A 17 -4.42 -4.42 2.87
C PHE A 17 -4.19 -3.24 3.83
N GLY A 18 -5.20 -2.41 4.08
CA GLY A 18 -5.11 -1.33 5.08
C GLY A 18 -5.24 -1.82 6.53
N LYS A 19 -5.49 -3.11 6.77
CA LYS A 19 -5.51 -3.68 8.13
C LYS A 19 -4.08 -4.04 8.55
N PRO A 20 -3.59 -3.61 9.73
CA PRO A 20 -2.20 -3.83 10.14
C PRO A 20 -1.75 -5.29 10.13
N ASP A 21 -2.59 -6.21 10.60
CA ASP A 21 -2.32 -7.65 10.61
C ASP A 21 -2.14 -8.23 9.20
N ILE A 22 -3.06 -7.87 8.28
CA ILE A 22 -2.98 -8.30 6.87
C ILE A 22 -1.76 -7.67 6.19
N PHE A 23 -1.50 -6.39 6.43
CA PHE A 23 -0.35 -5.67 5.87
C PHE A 23 0.97 -6.30 6.33
N CYS A 24 1.17 -6.48 7.65
CA CYS A 24 2.36 -7.08 8.22
C CYS A 24 2.60 -8.49 7.68
N GLN A 25 1.56 -9.33 7.63
CA GLN A 25 1.68 -10.68 7.10
C GLN A 25 2.03 -10.66 5.60
N PHE A 26 1.38 -9.81 4.82
CA PHE A 26 1.68 -9.68 3.40
C PHE A 26 3.12 -9.23 3.14
N VAL A 27 3.62 -8.27 3.92
CA VAL A 27 5.03 -7.82 3.84
C VAL A 27 5.99 -8.97 4.15
N TYR A 28 5.69 -9.77 5.18
CA TYR A 28 6.47 -10.95 5.49
C TYR A 28 6.44 -11.99 4.36
N ASP A 29 5.25 -12.29 3.82
CA ASP A 29 5.07 -13.30 2.77
C ASP A 29 5.81 -12.92 1.47
N VAL A 30 5.86 -11.62 1.14
CA VAL A 30 6.48 -11.12 -0.09
C VAL A 30 7.97 -10.85 0.06
N LEU A 31 8.40 -10.27 1.18
CA LEU A 31 9.77 -9.77 1.37
C LEU A 31 10.59 -10.59 2.38
N GLY A 32 9.95 -11.47 3.16
CA GLY A 32 10.58 -12.20 4.27
C GLY A 32 10.92 -11.31 5.47
N VAL A 33 10.37 -10.09 5.52
CA VAL A 33 10.66 -9.10 6.56
C VAL A 33 9.49 -9.04 7.53
N GLU A 34 9.75 -9.37 8.79
CA GLU A 34 8.76 -9.18 9.85
C GLU A 34 8.76 -7.70 10.28
N ILE A 35 7.60 -7.07 10.22
CA ILE A 35 7.37 -5.68 10.67
C ILE A 35 6.21 -5.64 11.65
N GLN A 36 6.21 -4.66 12.53
CA GLN A 36 5.10 -4.37 13.43
C GLN A 36 4.70 -2.90 13.26
N VAL A 37 3.45 -2.67 12.85
CA VAL A 37 2.93 -1.32 12.57
C VAL A 37 1.63 -1.11 13.33
N ASP A 38 1.46 0.07 13.92
CA ASP A 38 0.22 0.41 14.66
C ASP A 38 -0.94 0.73 13.71
N ARG A 39 -0.61 1.30 12.55
CA ARG A 39 -1.58 1.75 11.55
C ARG A 39 -0.99 1.68 10.15
N VAL A 40 -1.85 1.36 9.19
CA VAL A 40 -1.59 1.56 7.76
C VAL A 40 -2.36 2.80 7.33
N ILE A 41 -1.69 3.71 6.64
CA ILE A 41 -2.27 4.96 6.18
C ILE A 41 -2.46 4.87 4.67
N ALA A 42 -3.68 5.17 4.22
CA ALA A 42 -4.04 5.17 2.82
C ALA A 42 -4.02 6.58 2.22
N GLY A 43 -3.60 6.71 0.96
CA GLY A 43 -3.70 7.97 0.20
C GLY A 43 -2.82 9.09 0.76
N ARG A 44 -1.61 8.78 1.24
CA ARG A 44 -0.69 9.83 1.68
C ARG A 44 -0.14 10.51 0.45
N ARG A 45 -0.55 11.77 0.30
CA ARG A 45 -0.03 12.69 -0.69
C ARG A 45 0.87 13.71 0.00
N PHE A 46 1.98 14.06 -0.63
CA PHE A 46 2.78 15.18 -0.14
C PHE A 46 2.00 16.49 -0.32
N PRO A 47 1.94 17.37 0.69
CA PRO A 47 1.17 18.61 0.60
C PRO A 47 1.68 19.53 -0.51
N GLU A 48 2.96 19.44 -0.84
CA GLU A 48 3.59 20.12 -1.97
C GLU A 48 4.24 19.06 -2.87
N PRO A 49 4.12 19.18 -4.21
CA PRO A 49 4.82 18.30 -5.13
C PRO A 49 6.33 18.33 -4.86
N VAL A 50 6.95 17.15 -4.82
CA VAL A 50 8.41 17.08 -4.77
C VAL A 50 8.89 17.20 -6.21
N SER A 51 9.35 18.41 -6.59
CA SER A 51 9.70 18.77 -7.97
C SER A 51 8.50 18.62 -8.92
N TYR A 52 8.62 17.88 -10.02
CA TYR A 52 7.55 17.64 -11.00
C TYR A 52 6.72 16.39 -10.70
N VAL A 53 6.93 15.74 -9.55
CA VAL A 53 6.28 14.46 -9.21
C VAL A 53 5.28 14.66 -8.09
N ASP A 54 4.02 14.37 -8.40
CA ASP A 54 2.93 14.28 -7.43
C ASP A 54 2.92 12.85 -6.87
N ILE A 55 3.56 12.66 -5.72
CA ILE A 55 3.69 11.35 -5.08
C ILE A 55 2.44 11.12 -4.22
N GLU A 56 1.65 10.13 -4.61
CA GLU A 56 0.53 9.60 -3.83
C GLU A 56 0.76 8.11 -3.57
N TYR A 57 0.85 7.76 -2.28
CA TYR A 57 1.01 6.39 -1.83
C TYR A 57 -0.36 5.73 -1.63
N ASP A 58 -0.55 4.53 -2.16
CA ASP A 58 -1.81 3.79 -1.96
C ASP A 58 -1.96 3.35 -0.50
N LEU A 59 -0.96 2.65 0.03
CA LEU A 59 -0.87 2.24 1.42
C LEU A 59 0.57 2.37 1.92
N PHE A 60 0.75 3.01 3.07
CA PHE A 60 2.05 3.12 3.71
C PHE A 60 1.95 2.82 5.20
N ALA A 61 3.00 2.23 5.78
CA ALA A 61 3.12 2.02 7.21
C ALA A 61 4.58 2.16 7.67
N GLU A 62 4.75 2.55 8.93
CA GLU A 62 6.05 2.78 9.55
C GLU A 62 6.20 1.86 10.76
N ASP A 63 7.30 1.10 10.82
CA ASP A 63 7.76 0.36 12.00
C ASP A 63 8.90 1.19 12.64
N PRO A 64 8.60 1.96 13.71
CA PRO A 64 9.58 2.86 14.33
C PRO A 64 10.68 2.11 15.08
N GLU A 65 10.41 0.90 15.57
CA GLU A 65 11.38 0.11 16.33
C GLU A 65 12.48 -0.44 15.41
N LYS A 66 12.08 -0.99 14.26
CA LYS A 66 13.02 -1.50 13.25
C LYS A 66 13.48 -0.43 12.27
N ARG A 67 12.90 0.78 12.35
CA ARG A 67 13.15 1.91 11.44
C ARG A 67 12.89 1.55 9.98
N ILE A 68 11.81 0.81 9.73
CA ILE A 68 11.41 0.36 8.39
C ILE A 68 10.17 1.14 7.97
N ILE A 69 10.17 1.61 6.73
CA ILE A 69 8.98 2.17 6.07
C ILE A 69 8.64 1.25 4.92
N VAL A 70 7.39 0.81 4.86
CA VAL A 70 6.90 -0.03 3.76
C VAL A 70 5.75 0.67 3.07
N GLU A 71 5.78 0.62 1.75
CA GLU A 71 4.74 1.11 0.87
C GLU A 71 4.26 -0.04 -0.02
N ILE A 72 2.94 -0.13 -0.22
CA ILE A 72 2.33 -1.04 -1.18
C ILE A 72 1.58 -0.20 -2.20
N GLN A 73 1.92 -0.37 -3.49
CA GLN A 73 1.26 0.29 -4.61
C GLN A 73 0.39 -0.68 -5.39
N HIS A 74 -0.83 -0.26 -5.71
CA HIS A 74 -1.72 -0.97 -6.61
C HIS A 74 -1.53 -0.46 -8.04
N VAL A 75 -0.54 -1.03 -8.72
CA VAL A 75 -0.20 -0.64 -10.09
C VAL A 75 -1.31 -1.04 -11.05
N GLN A 76 -2.02 -0.05 -11.59
CA GLN A 76 -2.89 -0.23 -12.74
C GLN A 76 -2.05 -0.09 -14.01
N ILE A 77 -1.83 -1.19 -14.71
CA ILE A 77 -1.17 -1.16 -16.02
C ILE A 77 -2.16 -0.54 -17.01
N PRO A 78 -1.90 0.67 -17.55
CA PRO A 78 -2.74 1.21 -18.60
C PRO A 78 -2.64 0.32 -19.84
N PRO A 79 -3.69 0.24 -20.67
CA PRO A 79 -3.71 -0.67 -21.82
C PRO A 79 -2.62 -0.40 -22.86
N TYR A 80 -1.90 0.72 -22.80
CA TYR A 80 -0.78 1.08 -23.67
C TYR A 80 0.30 1.89 -22.92
N PRO A 81 1.59 1.75 -23.25
CA PRO A 81 2.61 2.68 -22.77
C PRO A 81 2.41 4.07 -23.43
N PRO A 82 2.71 5.18 -22.74
CA PRO A 82 2.69 6.51 -23.34
C PRO A 82 3.71 6.60 -24.49
N LEU A 83 3.29 7.22 -25.60
CA LEU A 83 4.10 7.50 -26.80
C LEU A 83 5.28 8.44 -26.50
#